data_AF-F8QGN2-F1
#
_entry.id   AF-F8QGN2-F1
#
_cell.length_a   1.000
_cell.length_b   1.000
_cell.length_c   1.000
_cell.angle_alpha   90.00
_cell.angle_beta   90.00
_cell.angle_gamma   90.00
#
_symmetry.space_group_name_H-M   'P 1'
#
loop_
_entity.id
_entity.type
_entity.pdbx_description
1 polymer ?
#
loop_
_entity_poly.entity_id
_entity_poly.type
_entity_poly.pdbx_seq_one_letter_code
_entity_poly.pdbx_strand_id
1 'polypeptide(L)'
;MTQDVEMQLEMDRARETMQFERFYEDGSSSISPITLHVIHAPEVQPHSSYEACAPIQRSVFHGDDSDAMPFMPFADEPEFDAHDYAQFYGSFAWEQDYDPDLEIIVLEAAHRLRNLHDISFQRIDESVLLPFTLLSKDGRTGLLEMSRSRDLLKWPGFTATHHSLQAASEPAAHDLRTRLKGAISLFCPNLSCVQPWCSVHVEPYPIPNPKEPDPKLTRKGFIKVAGKPCGDDCFVNNQDSPPDILWTETDLETFKVIFEVTPDTMPCDLAVLCRKPCREVFHQRNVILQSPAEPVPDSAKRKLRPRALEFSDIDANKFTPNKPCHHDGPCDSLSRCNCFLNKAHCQRNCHCTLKCGRRWRGCRCATSKAHGSCVSDKCACYIAHRECDPELCLKCKCKLTGLLDSTNNICQNSQIQRGHSKGLDVKEGTWGLGTFITEPAKEGDLIAEYVGEIIYEATTESRQDVAKYRGRNYLFGLNDTLSLDSTYVGNAARFINHCADTSGSLSNCRACVRLVNDEHRIGIYAMQDIKAGDEILINYGPSFFLDNNGNKSVMLSQQ
;
A
#
# COMPACT_ATOMS: atom_id res chain seq x y z
N MET A 1 54.15 19.63 27.81
CA MET A 1 53.88 18.32 28.43
C MET A 1 52.74 18.52 29.40
N THR A 2 51.53 18.35 28.90
CA THR A 2 50.28 18.33 29.68
C THR A 2 50.22 16.99 30.40
N GLN A 3 50.35 17.01 31.72
CA GLN A 3 50.17 15.83 32.56
C GLN A 3 48.68 15.60 32.77
N ASP A 4 48.25 14.38 32.45
CA ASP A 4 46.91 13.86 32.74
C ASP A 4 46.70 13.84 34.25
N VAL A 5 45.69 14.56 34.71
CA VAL A 5 45.20 14.54 36.09
C VAL A 5 44.08 13.51 36.13
N GLU A 6 44.37 12.33 36.69
CA GLU A 6 43.37 11.29 36.90
C GLU A 6 42.49 11.70 38.09
N MET A 7 41.22 12.00 37.82
CA MET A 7 40.27 12.53 38.80
C MET A 7 39.27 11.43 39.18
N GLN A 8 39.46 10.77 40.32
CA GLN A 8 38.46 9.87 40.89
C GLN A 8 37.37 10.69 41.59
N LEU A 9 36.17 10.70 41.01
CA LEU A 9 34.97 11.36 41.53
C LEU A 9 34.10 10.32 42.27
N GLU A 10 34.19 10.25 43.60
CA GLU A 10 33.14 9.63 44.42
C GLU A 10 32.12 10.70 44.83
N MET A 11 30.97 10.72 44.17
CA MET A 11 29.85 11.60 44.52
C MET A 11 28.98 10.98 45.61
N ASP A 12 29.24 11.33 46.86
CA ASP A 12 28.34 11.07 47.98
C ASP A 12 27.20 12.11 47.97
N ARG A 13 25.98 11.71 47.55
CA ARG A 13 24.82 12.60 47.29
C ARG A 13 24.35 13.42 48.51
N ALA A 14 24.92 13.19 49.69
CA ALA A 14 24.58 13.87 50.94
C ALA A 14 25.58 14.96 51.38
N ARG A 15 26.71 15.15 50.67
CA ARG A 15 27.76 16.10 51.10
C ARG A 15 27.93 17.26 50.13
N GLU A 16 27.70 18.48 50.63
CA GLU A 16 27.95 19.77 49.94
C GLU A 16 29.45 20.13 49.81
N THR A 17 30.34 19.14 49.98
CA THR A 17 31.79 19.33 49.96
C THR A 17 32.47 18.22 49.18
N MET A 18 33.23 18.58 48.16
CA MET A 18 34.12 17.67 47.44
C MET A 18 35.55 17.91 47.90
N GLN A 19 36.38 16.86 47.92
CA GLN A 19 37.81 16.99 48.19
C GLN A 19 38.59 16.65 46.93
N PHE A 20 39.63 17.42 46.62
CA PHE A 20 40.60 17.04 45.61
C PHE A 20 42.00 17.02 46.21
N GLU A 21 42.78 16.04 45.80
CA GLU A 21 44.17 15.87 46.20
C GLU A 21 45.07 16.41 45.10
N ARG A 22 45.93 17.36 45.46
CA ARG A 22 46.92 17.95 44.56
C ARG A 22 48.28 17.35 44.86
N PHE A 23 48.91 16.74 43.87
CA PHE A 23 50.27 16.20 43.96
C PHE A 23 51.29 17.23 43.49
N TYR A 24 52.40 17.36 44.22
CA TYR A 24 53.51 18.26 43.91
C TYR A 24 54.73 17.47 43.42
N GLU A 25 55.64 18.15 42.72
CA GLU A 25 56.83 17.51 42.11
C GLU A 25 57.80 16.87 43.11
N ASP A 26 57.71 17.24 44.40
CA ASP A 26 58.48 16.66 45.49
C ASP A 26 57.87 15.36 46.05
N GLY A 27 56.76 14.89 45.46
CA GLY A 27 56.02 13.71 45.88
C GLY A 27 55.09 13.95 47.07
N SER A 28 54.96 15.19 47.55
CA SER A 28 53.96 15.54 48.56
C SER A 28 52.58 15.71 47.94
N SER A 29 51.53 15.54 48.74
CA SER A 29 50.16 15.83 48.34
C SER A 29 49.46 16.75 49.34
N SER A 30 48.50 17.54 48.84
CA SER A 30 47.61 18.34 49.69
C SER A 30 46.16 18.11 49.31
N ILE A 31 45.34 17.76 50.29
CA ILE A 31 43.89 17.62 50.12
C ILE A 31 43.24 18.98 50.46
N SER A 32 42.46 19.52 49.52
CA SER A 32 41.72 20.77 49.72
C SER A 32 40.21 20.54 49.59
N PRO A 33 39.38 21.02 50.54
CA PRO A 33 37.93 20.96 50.40
C PRO A 33 37.43 22.07 49.46
N ILE A 34 36.52 21.71 48.57
CA ILE A 34 35.74 22.62 47.74
C ILE A 34 34.29 22.58 48.26
N THR A 35 33.75 23.73 48.62
CA THR A 35 32.31 23.89 48.88
C THR A 35 31.56 23.88 47.56
N LEU A 36 30.63 22.93 47.40
CA LEU A 36 29.78 22.84 46.23
C LEU A 36 28.51 23.64 46.47
N HIS A 37 28.19 24.56 45.56
CA HIS A 37 26.85 25.14 45.51
C HIS A 37 25.92 24.17 44.77
N VAL A 38 25.15 23.39 45.52
CA VAL A 38 24.16 22.47 44.96
C VAL A 38 22.90 23.27 44.63
N ILE A 39 22.60 23.39 43.33
CA ILE A 39 21.32 23.94 42.88
C ILE A 39 20.35 22.79 42.70
N HIS A 40 19.36 22.69 43.59
CA HIS A 40 18.26 21.76 43.42
C HIS A 40 17.34 22.29 42.32
N ALA A 41 17.32 21.60 41.18
CA ALA A 41 16.33 21.87 40.14
C ALA A 41 14.92 21.56 40.69
N PRO A 42 13.89 22.30 40.27
CA PRO A 42 12.51 21.95 40.59
C PRO A 42 12.20 20.55 40.06
N GLU A 43 11.41 19.78 40.81
CA GLU A 43 10.97 18.46 40.40
C GLU A 43 10.09 18.58 39.15
N VAL A 44 10.59 18.08 38.02
CA VAL A 44 9.84 18.04 36.75
C VAL A 44 9.24 16.66 36.60
N GLN A 45 7.92 16.58 36.57
CA GLN A 45 7.21 15.34 36.23
C GLN A 45 7.45 15.04 34.74
N PRO A 46 8.13 13.93 34.39
CA PRO A 46 8.34 13.58 33.00
C PRO A 46 7.00 13.18 32.36
N HIS A 47 6.81 13.52 31.10
CA HIS A 47 5.70 12.98 30.31
C HIS A 47 5.86 11.46 30.12
N SER A 48 4.74 10.77 29.91
CA SER A 48 4.76 9.36 29.50
C SER A 48 5.66 9.17 28.28
N SER A 49 6.49 8.13 28.31
CA SER A 49 7.41 7.84 27.21
C SER A 49 6.65 7.39 25.96
N TYR A 50 7.07 7.87 24.80
CA TYR A 50 6.50 7.51 23.50
C TYR A 50 7.61 7.42 22.47
N GLU A 51 7.32 6.75 21.36
CA GLU A 51 8.25 6.60 20.25
C GLU A 51 7.77 7.41 19.04
N ALA A 52 8.73 7.89 18.24
CA ALA A 52 8.43 8.55 16.98
C ALA A 52 7.65 7.60 16.07
N CYS A 53 6.59 8.12 15.46
CA CYS A 53 5.72 7.38 14.55
C CYS A 53 5.27 8.34 13.45
N ALA A 54 5.51 7.98 12.19
CA ALA A 54 5.08 8.82 11.08
C ALA A 54 3.55 8.68 10.90
N PRO A 55 2.80 9.79 10.89
CA PRO A 55 1.35 9.74 10.76
C PRO A 55 0.96 9.32 9.34
N ILE A 56 0.10 8.31 9.23
CA ILE A 56 -0.46 7.84 7.96
C ILE A 56 -1.99 7.72 8.05
N GLN A 57 -2.66 7.88 6.90
CA GLN A 57 -4.11 7.70 6.79
C GLN A 57 -4.50 6.33 6.25
N ARG A 58 -3.55 5.60 5.66
CA ARG A 58 -3.70 4.29 5.02
C ARG A 58 -2.44 3.49 5.28
N SER A 59 -2.60 2.20 5.54
CA SER A 59 -1.48 1.28 5.68
C SER A 59 -0.59 1.30 4.43
N VAL A 60 0.71 1.07 4.62
CA VAL A 60 1.70 1.00 3.54
C VAL A 60 2.27 -0.41 3.49
N PHE A 61 2.52 -0.93 2.30
CA PHE A 61 3.15 -2.24 2.16
C PHE A 61 4.66 -2.10 2.28
N HIS A 62 5.22 -2.78 3.26
CA HIS A 62 6.67 -2.86 3.50
C HIS A 62 7.22 -4.21 3.07
N GLY A 63 6.50 -5.30 3.37
CA GLY A 63 6.95 -6.66 3.05
C GLY A 63 7.92 -7.16 4.10
N ASP A 64 9.16 -7.44 3.70
CA ASP A 64 10.19 -7.96 4.60
C ASP A 64 11.20 -6.88 5.01
N ASP A 65 11.81 -7.04 6.16
CA ASP A 65 12.94 -6.21 6.57
C ASP A 65 14.20 -6.56 5.77
N SER A 66 15.18 -5.66 5.77
CA SER A 66 16.44 -5.90 5.06
C SER A 66 17.22 -7.06 5.68
N ASP A 67 17.78 -7.93 4.83
CA ASP A 67 18.74 -8.97 5.24
C ASP A 67 19.99 -8.37 5.95
N ALA A 68 20.29 -7.09 5.69
CA ALA A 68 21.40 -6.37 6.31
C ALA A 68 20.92 -5.56 7.52
N MET A 69 21.48 -5.84 8.71
CA MET A 69 21.14 -5.11 9.93
C MET A 69 21.60 -3.65 9.82
N PRO A 70 20.70 -2.65 9.94
CA PRO A 70 21.07 -1.25 9.76
C PRO A 70 21.90 -0.71 10.94
N PHE A 71 21.57 -1.10 12.16
CA PHE A 71 22.27 -0.76 13.40
C PHE A 71 21.93 -1.79 14.49
N MET A 72 22.76 -1.89 15.53
CA MET A 72 22.46 -2.70 16.71
C MET A 72 21.55 -1.93 17.67
N PRO A 73 20.29 -2.35 17.90
CA PRO A 73 19.42 -1.68 18.87
C PRO A 73 19.93 -1.95 20.29
N PHE A 74 19.83 -0.95 21.17
CA PHE A 74 20.13 -1.07 22.60
C PHE A 74 21.53 -1.66 22.91
N ALA A 75 22.53 -1.34 22.08
CA ALA A 75 23.87 -1.93 22.18
C ALA A 75 24.57 -1.69 23.55
N ASP A 76 24.18 -0.62 24.25
CA ASP A 76 24.72 -0.25 25.56
C ASP A 76 23.93 -0.84 26.75
N GLU A 77 22.82 -1.53 26.48
CA GLU A 77 21.92 -2.05 27.51
C GLU A 77 22.15 -3.56 27.73
N PRO A 78 22.65 -3.98 28.90
CA PRO A 78 23.03 -5.38 29.14
C PRO A 78 21.85 -6.35 29.20
N GLU A 79 20.62 -5.86 29.42
CA GLU A 79 19.41 -6.68 29.45
C GLU A 79 18.88 -7.04 28.05
N PHE A 80 19.38 -6.41 26.97
CA PHE A 80 18.99 -6.74 25.60
C PHE A 80 19.93 -7.79 25.01
N ASP A 81 19.40 -8.92 24.54
CA ASP A 81 20.20 -9.97 23.90
C ASP A 81 20.56 -9.59 22.44
N ALA A 82 21.56 -8.73 22.31
CA ALA A 82 22.08 -8.26 21.03
C ALA A 82 22.65 -9.41 20.17
N HIS A 83 23.11 -10.51 20.78
CA HIS A 83 23.68 -11.62 20.03
C HIS A 83 22.60 -12.46 19.37
N ASP A 84 21.52 -12.78 20.07
CA ASP A 84 20.36 -13.48 19.52
C ASP A 84 19.69 -12.64 18.43
N TYR A 85 19.46 -11.34 18.71
CA TYR A 85 18.87 -10.41 17.74
C TYR A 85 19.67 -10.34 16.42
N ALA A 86 21.00 -10.31 16.50
CA ALA A 86 21.85 -10.25 15.31
C ALA A 86 21.74 -11.50 14.42
N GLN A 87 21.28 -12.65 14.93
CA GLN A 87 21.14 -13.89 14.15
C GLN A 87 20.01 -13.83 13.12
N PHE A 88 19.06 -12.90 13.26
CA PHE A 88 18.01 -12.68 12.26
C PHE A 88 18.54 -12.03 10.97
N TYR A 89 19.77 -11.52 10.97
CA TYR A 89 20.35 -10.79 9.84
C TYR A 89 21.50 -11.57 9.21
N GLY A 90 21.58 -11.56 7.88
CA GLY A 90 22.63 -12.24 7.12
C GLY A 90 23.94 -11.46 7.03
N SER A 91 23.89 -10.15 7.26
CA SER A 91 25.06 -9.26 7.25
C SER A 91 24.80 -8.00 8.07
N PHE A 92 25.83 -7.22 8.39
CA PHE A 92 25.67 -5.89 8.95
C PHE A 92 25.87 -4.82 7.89
N ALA A 93 25.00 -3.81 7.87
CA ALA A 93 25.06 -2.75 6.85
C ALA A 93 26.37 -1.96 6.87
N TRP A 94 27.05 -1.89 8.03
CA TRP A 94 28.36 -1.24 8.18
C TRP A 94 29.55 -2.15 7.83
N GLU A 95 29.33 -3.45 7.60
CA GLU A 95 30.36 -4.39 7.13
C GLU A 95 30.40 -4.50 5.60
N GLN A 96 29.36 -4.04 4.90
CA GLN A 96 29.39 -4.00 3.45
C GLN A 96 30.38 -2.91 3.02
N ASP A 97 31.50 -3.32 2.41
CA ASP A 97 32.45 -2.43 1.71
C ASP A 97 31.70 -1.72 0.56
N TYR A 98 30.97 -0.66 0.91
CA TYR A 98 30.35 0.23 -0.03
C TYR A 98 31.47 1.06 -0.67
N ASP A 99 31.90 0.62 -1.85
CA ASP A 99 32.87 1.35 -2.65
C ASP A 99 32.13 2.25 -3.67
N PRO A 100 31.91 3.55 -3.37
CA PRO A 100 31.25 4.46 -4.30
C PRO A 100 32.08 4.64 -5.58
N ASP A 101 33.36 4.29 -5.53
CA ASP A 101 34.22 4.35 -6.69
C ASP A 101 33.85 3.25 -7.71
N LEU A 102 33.66 2.02 -7.23
CA LEU A 102 33.27 0.89 -8.06
C LEU A 102 31.95 1.16 -8.82
N GLU A 103 31.00 1.83 -8.18
CA GLU A 103 29.71 2.19 -8.80
C GLU A 103 29.89 3.08 -10.04
N ILE A 104 30.75 4.10 -9.94
CA ILE A 104 30.97 5.04 -11.03
C ILE A 104 31.71 4.37 -12.20
N ILE A 105 32.67 3.49 -11.89
CA ILE A 105 33.34 2.67 -12.90
C ILE A 105 32.31 1.82 -13.65
N VAL A 106 31.38 1.19 -12.94
CA VAL A 106 30.35 0.33 -13.54
C VAL A 106 29.36 1.13 -14.39
N LEU A 107 28.94 2.32 -13.94
CA LEU A 107 28.08 3.21 -14.72
C LEU A 107 28.76 3.68 -16.02
N GLU A 108 30.05 4.05 -15.97
CA GLU A 108 30.82 4.44 -17.16
C GLU A 108 31.03 3.24 -18.10
N ALA A 109 31.33 2.06 -17.57
CA ALA A 109 31.48 0.84 -18.35
C ALA A 109 30.17 0.49 -19.07
N ALA A 110 29.05 0.53 -18.37
CA ALA A 110 27.72 0.32 -18.94
C ALA A 110 27.38 1.35 -20.02
N HIS A 111 27.71 2.64 -19.79
CA HIS A 111 27.54 3.71 -20.76
C HIS A 111 28.31 3.43 -22.06
N ARG A 112 29.57 3.00 -21.96
CA ARG A 112 30.41 2.69 -23.14
C ARG A 112 29.92 1.45 -23.87
N LEU A 113 29.57 0.38 -23.15
CA LEU A 113 29.00 -0.83 -23.75
C LEU A 113 27.71 -0.52 -24.52
N ARG A 114 26.88 0.38 -23.98
CA ARG A 114 25.65 0.83 -24.65
C ARG A 114 25.92 1.72 -25.85
N ASN A 115 26.71 2.79 -25.68
CA ASN A 115 26.81 3.85 -26.68
C ASN A 115 27.88 3.61 -27.74
N LEU A 116 28.95 2.87 -27.43
CA LEU A 116 30.01 2.56 -28.39
C LEU A 116 29.81 1.18 -29.05
N HIS A 117 29.11 0.26 -28.38
CA HIS A 117 28.99 -1.13 -28.82
C HIS A 117 27.53 -1.62 -29.01
N ASP A 118 26.53 -0.74 -28.82
CA ASP A 118 25.10 -1.02 -29.00
C ASP A 118 24.57 -2.24 -28.20
N ILE A 119 25.17 -2.52 -27.04
CA ILE A 119 24.73 -3.60 -26.14
C ILE A 119 23.66 -3.04 -25.20
N SER A 120 22.48 -3.66 -25.14
CA SER A 120 21.43 -3.24 -24.21
C SER A 120 21.78 -3.54 -22.76
N PHE A 121 21.32 -2.70 -21.82
CA PHE A 121 21.53 -2.93 -20.38
C PHE A 121 21.02 -4.29 -19.91
N GLN A 122 19.92 -4.77 -20.48
CA GLN A 122 19.41 -6.11 -20.21
C GLN A 122 20.42 -7.20 -20.59
N ARG A 123 21.06 -7.10 -21.76
CA ARG A 123 22.08 -8.06 -22.20
C ARG A 123 23.37 -7.94 -21.37
N ILE A 124 23.70 -6.73 -20.90
CA ILE A 124 24.83 -6.52 -19.98
C ILE A 124 24.55 -7.22 -18.65
N ASP A 125 23.37 -7.04 -18.07
CA ASP A 125 22.98 -7.72 -16.83
C ASP A 125 22.94 -9.25 -16.97
N GLU A 126 22.40 -9.76 -18.09
CA GLU A 126 22.37 -11.20 -18.41
C GLU A 126 23.78 -11.80 -18.56
N SER A 127 24.78 -11.00 -18.94
CA SER A 127 26.16 -11.45 -19.08
C SER A 127 26.90 -11.63 -17.75
N VAL A 128 26.38 -11.05 -16.65
CA VAL A 128 27.00 -11.05 -15.31
C VAL A 128 28.44 -10.52 -15.32
N LEU A 129 28.79 -9.68 -16.30
CA LEU A 129 30.16 -9.17 -16.49
C LEU A 129 30.50 -8.01 -15.56
N LEU A 130 29.50 -7.26 -15.11
CA LEU A 130 29.66 -6.15 -14.17
C LEU A 130 29.27 -6.59 -12.75
N PRO A 131 29.93 -6.07 -11.70
CA PRO A 131 29.71 -6.48 -10.32
C PRO A 131 28.36 -6.02 -9.74
N PHE A 132 27.68 -5.07 -10.40
CA PHE A 132 26.34 -4.63 -10.02
C PHE A 132 25.33 -4.90 -11.13
N THR A 133 24.10 -5.23 -10.74
CA THR A 133 22.97 -5.27 -11.68
C THR A 133 22.56 -3.84 -12.03
N LEU A 134 22.50 -3.53 -13.32
CA LEU A 134 22.19 -2.18 -13.81
C LEU A 134 20.70 -1.88 -13.71
N LEU A 135 19.85 -2.83 -14.09
CA LEU A 135 18.39 -2.71 -14.05
C LEU A 135 17.83 -3.26 -12.74
N SER A 136 16.85 -2.57 -12.16
CA SER A 136 16.14 -3.02 -10.97
C SER A 136 15.40 -4.33 -11.23
N LYS A 137 15.46 -5.26 -10.28
CA LYS A 137 14.80 -6.58 -10.33
C LYS A 137 14.26 -6.94 -8.95
N ASP A 138 13.02 -7.44 -8.90
CA ASP A 138 12.43 -8.14 -7.75
C ASP A 138 12.76 -7.52 -6.37
N GLY A 139 12.30 -6.28 -6.12
CA GLY A 139 12.49 -5.60 -4.83
C GLY A 139 13.91 -5.06 -4.57
N ARG A 140 14.86 -5.25 -5.49
CA ARG A 140 16.22 -4.71 -5.42
C ARG A 140 16.42 -3.61 -6.47
N THR A 141 16.82 -2.43 -6.01
CA THR A 141 17.13 -1.28 -6.86
C THR A 141 18.42 -1.53 -7.65
N GLY A 142 18.36 -1.40 -8.98
CA GLY A 142 19.52 -1.52 -9.84
C GLY A 142 20.34 -0.23 -9.86
N LEU A 143 21.61 -0.34 -10.27
CA LEU A 143 22.57 0.76 -10.20
C LEU A 143 22.13 1.99 -11.01
N LEU A 144 21.44 1.81 -12.13
CA LEU A 144 20.92 2.93 -12.95
C LEU A 144 19.84 3.73 -12.21
N GLU A 145 19.02 3.09 -11.39
CA GLU A 145 17.98 3.76 -10.59
C GLU A 145 18.56 4.38 -9.31
N MET A 146 19.51 3.69 -8.66
CA MET A 146 20.28 4.25 -7.55
C MET A 146 21.00 5.54 -7.96
N SER A 147 21.65 5.54 -9.14
CA SER A 147 22.36 6.71 -9.69
C SER A 147 21.46 7.92 -9.98
N ARG A 148 20.13 7.75 -10.00
CA ARG A 148 19.17 8.85 -10.17
C ARG A 148 18.68 9.43 -8.84
N SER A 149 18.82 8.66 -7.77
CA SER A 149 18.28 8.99 -6.45
C SER A 149 19.33 9.60 -5.52
N ARG A 150 20.59 9.70 -5.96
CA ARG A 150 21.71 10.30 -5.23
C ARG A 150 22.67 11.03 -6.16
N ASP A 151 23.44 11.94 -5.60
CA ASP A 151 24.52 12.61 -6.31
C ASP A 151 25.68 11.64 -6.57
N LEU A 152 26.22 11.65 -7.79
CA LEU A 152 27.40 10.85 -8.17
C LEU A 152 28.68 11.59 -7.80
N LEU A 153 29.72 10.87 -7.37
CA LEU A 153 31.04 11.50 -7.17
C LEU A 153 31.60 12.00 -8.50
N LYS A 154 32.36 13.10 -8.43
CA LYS A 154 33.06 13.62 -9.60
C LYS A 154 34.31 12.78 -9.87
N TRP A 155 34.20 11.82 -10.78
CA TRP A 155 35.30 10.94 -11.15
C TRP A 155 36.06 11.42 -12.40
N PRO A 156 37.42 11.46 -12.38
CA PRO A 156 38.24 11.75 -13.55
C PRO A 156 38.08 10.69 -14.67
N GLY A 157 37.24 10.97 -15.67
CA GLY A 157 36.97 10.06 -16.78
C GLY A 157 35.54 9.52 -16.87
N PHE A 158 34.65 9.93 -15.95
CA PHE A 158 33.21 9.73 -16.09
C PHE A 158 32.67 10.68 -17.17
N THR A 159 32.23 10.11 -18.29
CA THR A 159 31.73 10.86 -19.46
C THR A 159 30.20 10.79 -19.57
N ALA A 160 29.59 9.85 -18.86
CA ALA A 160 28.14 9.71 -18.81
C ALA A 160 27.48 10.90 -18.09
N THR A 161 26.57 11.60 -18.76
CA THR A 161 25.64 12.53 -18.07
C THR A 161 24.42 11.75 -17.55
N HIS A 162 23.75 12.22 -16.49
CA HIS A 162 22.51 11.58 -15.97
C HIS A 162 21.48 11.31 -17.09
N HIS A 163 21.43 12.16 -18.12
CA HIS A 163 20.54 11.99 -19.27
C HIS A 163 20.98 10.87 -20.23
N SER A 164 22.27 10.54 -20.29
CA SER A 164 22.83 9.55 -21.23
C SER A 164 22.75 8.09 -20.72
N LEU A 165 22.30 7.89 -19.48
CA LEU A 165 22.12 6.59 -18.83
C LEU A 165 20.63 6.18 -18.73
N GLN A 166 19.78 6.77 -19.57
CA GLN A 166 18.36 6.44 -19.60
C GLN A 166 18.14 4.99 -20.05
N ALA A 167 17.72 4.14 -19.12
CA ALA A 167 17.32 2.75 -19.36
C ALA A 167 16.11 2.58 -20.31
N ALA A 168 15.37 3.66 -20.59
CA ALA A 168 14.28 3.67 -21.54
C ALA A 168 14.43 4.90 -22.44
N SER A 169 14.54 4.69 -23.76
CA SER A 169 14.20 5.75 -24.70
C SER A 169 12.77 6.17 -24.40
N GLU A 170 12.52 7.46 -24.13
CA GLU A 170 11.14 7.95 -24.12
C GLU A 170 10.47 7.47 -25.42
N PRO A 171 9.31 6.78 -25.34
CA PRO A 171 8.67 6.31 -26.54
C PRO A 171 8.41 7.50 -27.46
N ALA A 172 8.66 7.33 -28.75
CA ALA A 172 8.52 8.41 -29.71
C ALA A 172 7.13 9.05 -29.62
N ALA A 173 7.03 10.36 -29.88
CA ALA A 173 5.77 11.10 -29.70
C ALA A 173 4.57 10.49 -30.46
N HIS A 174 4.83 9.79 -31.58
CA HIS A 174 3.83 9.11 -32.39
C HIS A 174 3.40 7.73 -31.85
N ASP A 175 4.16 7.09 -30.97
CA ASP A 175 3.81 5.81 -30.36
C ASP A 175 2.91 6.00 -29.13
N LEU A 176 1.64 6.33 -29.39
CA LEU A 176 0.65 6.53 -28.33
C LEU A 176 0.45 5.26 -27.49
N ARG A 177 0.57 4.06 -28.08
CA ARG A 177 0.31 2.80 -27.39
C ARG A 177 1.33 2.56 -26.28
N THR A 178 2.62 2.68 -26.58
CA THR A 178 3.69 2.47 -25.59
C THR A 178 3.65 3.56 -24.51
N ARG A 179 3.38 4.82 -24.90
CA ARG A 179 3.20 5.91 -23.93
C ARG A 179 2.03 5.68 -22.98
N LEU A 180 0.89 5.24 -23.52
CA LEU A 180 -0.29 4.94 -22.73
C LEU A 180 -0.04 3.76 -21.79
N LYS A 181 0.56 2.67 -22.27
CA LYS A 181 0.93 1.51 -21.44
C LYS A 181 1.87 1.90 -20.31
N GLY A 182 2.91 2.70 -20.61
CA GLY A 182 3.87 3.19 -19.63
C GLY A 182 3.23 4.09 -18.57
N ALA A 183 2.34 4.99 -18.98
CA ALA A 183 1.61 5.85 -18.04
C ALA A 183 0.65 5.01 -17.17
N ILE A 184 -0.11 4.12 -17.78
CA ILE A 184 -1.09 3.25 -17.11
C ILE A 184 -0.43 2.31 -16.10
N SER A 185 0.75 1.77 -16.41
CA SER A 185 1.45 0.86 -15.50
C SER A 185 1.88 1.50 -14.18
N LEU A 186 1.92 2.83 -14.11
CA LEU A 186 2.21 3.55 -12.87
C LEU A 186 1.02 3.59 -11.92
N PHE A 187 -0.21 3.50 -12.45
CA PHE A 187 -1.43 3.68 -11.67
C PHE A 187 -1.91 2.38 -11.04
N CYS A 188 -2.25 2.45 -9.76
CA CYS A 188 -2.92 1.35 -9.07
C CYS A 188 -4.39 1.23 -9.50
N PRO A 189 -4.86 0.06 -9.95
CA PRO A 189 -6.25 -0.16 -10.36
C PRO A 189 -7.22 -0.39 -9.18
N ASN A 190 -6.73 -0.39 -7.93
CA ASN A 190 -7.59 -0.51 -6.76
C ASN A 190 -8.41 0.78 -6.57
N LEU A 191 -9.74 0.65 -6.35
CA LEU A 191 -10.63 1.79 -6.12
C LEU A 191 -10.27 2.59 -4.86
N SER A 192 -9.61 1.97 -3.89
CA SER A 192 -9.15 2.66 -2.69
C SER A 192 -7.89 3.51 -2.92
N CYS A 193 -7.26 3.42 -4.10
CA CYS A 193 -5.96 4.03 -4.39
C CYS A 193 -6.03 4.97 -5.60
N VAL A 194 -6.38 4.46 -6.79
CA VAL A 194 -6.48 5.20 -8.07
C VAL A 194 -5.40 6.30 -8.23
N GLN A 195 -4.15 5.97 -7.87
CA GLN A 195 -3.02 6.90 -7.82
C GLN A 195 -1.77 6.25 -8.40
N PRO A 196 -0.83 7.05 -8.95
CA PRO A 196 0.46 6.53 -9.36
C PRO A 196 1.30 6.14 -8.14
N TRP A 197 2.22 5.18 -8.30
CA TRP A 197 3.18 4.78 -7.26
C TRP A 197 2.53 4.44 -5.92
N CYS A 198 1.51 3.60 -5.97
CA CYS A 198 0.75 3.22 -4.79
C CYS A 198 1.62 2.50 -3.75
N SER A 199 1.72 3.06 -2.55
CA SER A 199 2.47 2.49 -1.43
C SER A 199 1.86 1.21 -0.85
N VAL A 200 0.61 0.88 -1.18
CA VAL A 200 -0.08 -0.33 -0.69
C VAL A 200 0.06 -1.50 -1.66
N HIS A 201 0.08 -1.21 -2.96
CA HIS A 201 0.12 -2.19 -4.03
C HIS A 201 1.37 -1.94 -4.87
N VAL A 202 2.52 -2.28 -4.28
CA VAL A 202 3.86 -1.94 -4.80
C VAL A 202 4.22 -2.74 -6.05
N GLU A 203 3.62 -3.93 -6.22
CA GLU A 203 3.82 -4.71 -7.43
C GLU A 203 3.12 -4.06 -8.63
N PRO A 204 3.81 -3.87 -9.77
CA PRO A 204 3.21 -3.30 -10.97
C PRO A 204 2.13 -4.23 -11.51
N TYR A 205 0.87 -3.85 -11.32
CA TYR A 205 -0.27 -4.48 -11.97
C TYR A 205 -0.47 -3.78 -13.32
N PRO A 206 -0.07 -4.38 -14.46
CA PRO A 206 -0.44 -3.81 -15.74
C PRO A 206 -1.97 -3.80 -15.80
N ILE A 207 -2.59 -2.62 -15.93
CA ILE A 207 -3.98 -2.56 -16.35
C ILE A 207 -4.00 -3.20 -17.73
N PRO A 208 -4.68 -4.33 -17.93
CA PRO A 208 -4.62 -5.01 -19.21
C PRO A 208 -5.26 -4.13 -20.26
N ASN A 209 -4.85 -4.38 -21.50
CA ASN A 209 -5.47 -3.74 -22.63
C ASN A 209 -7.00 -3.89 -22.52
N PRO A 210 -7.78 -2.86 -22.89
CA PRO A 210 -9.21 -2.97 -23.02
C PRO A 210 -9.54 -4.28 -23.76
N LYS A 211 -10.54 -5.02 -23.26
CA LYS A 211 -11.07 -6.17 -24.01
C LYS A 211 -11.44 -5.67 -25.41
N GLU A 212 -11.21 -6.52 -26.41
CA GLU A 212 -11.56 -6.22 -27.81
C GLU A 212 -12.88 -5.45 -27.89
N PRO A 213 -12.94 -4.39 -28.71
CA PRO A 213 -14.05 -3.46 -28.69
C PRO A 213 -15.36 -4.24 -28.95
N ASP A 214 -16.22 -4.30 -27.93
CA ASP A 214 -17.63 -4.68 -28.08
C ASP A 214 -18.46 -3.39 -28.05
N PRO A 215 -18.43 -2.58 -29.14
CA PRO A 215 -19.16 -1.33 -29.20
C PRO A 215 -20.65 -1.61 -29.08
N LYS A 216 -21.29 -1.01 -28.08
CA LYS A 216 -22.74 -1.15 -27.90
C LYS A 216 -23.51 -0.29 -28.90
N LEU A 217 -22.90 0.83 -29.32
CA LEU A 217 -23.52 1.76 -30.26
C LEU A 217 -23.17 1.41 -31.71
N THR A 218 -24.21 1.06 -32.46
CA THR A 218 -24.14 0.85 -33.91
C THR A 218 -24.12 2.19 -34.64
N ARG A 219 -23.80 2.19 -35.95
CA ARG A 219 -23.89 3.37 -36.84
C ARG A 219 -25.22 4.12 -36.66
N LYS A 220 -26.34 3.39 -36.63
CA LYS A 220 -27.69 3.94 -36.43
C LYS A 220 -27.91 4.42 -34.99
N GLY A 221 -27.28 3.78 -34.00
CA GLY A 221 -27.33 4.18 -32.60
C GLY A 221 -26.78 5.59 -32.39
N PHE A 222 -25.61 5.89 -32.97
CA PHE A 222 -25.01 7.22 -32.86
C PHE A 222 -25.88 8.32 -33.46
N ILE A 223 -26.46 8.10 -34.64
CA ILE A 223 -27.33 9.10 -35.29
C ILE A 223 -28.58 9.40 -34.44
N LYS A 224 -29.09 8.41 -33.71
CA LYS A 224 -30.26 8.60 -32.82
C LYS A 224 -29.94 9.36 -31.55
N VAL A 225 -28.74 9.17 -30.99
CA VAL A 225 -28.30 9.80 -29.75
C VAL A 225 -27.63 11.16 -30.01
N ALA A 226 -27.22 11.41 -31.26
CA ALA A 226 -26.59 12.63 -31.68
C ALA A 226 -27.43 13.86 -31.32
N GLY A 227 -26.80 14.79 -30.59
CA GLY A 227 -27.34 16.11 -30.33
C GLY A 227 -27.16 17.03 -31.54
N LYS A 228 -26.93 18.32 -31.26
CA LYS A 228 -26.64 19.31 -32.31
C LYS A 228 -25.34 18.97 -33.05
N PRO A 229 -25.26 19.15 -34.38
CA PRO A 229 -24.04 18.94 -35.14
C PRO A 229 -22.88 19.78 -34.59
N CYS A 230 -21.66 19.22 -34.56
CA CYS A 230 -20.48 19.93 -34.07
C CYS A 230 -19.90 20.94 -35.08
N GLY A 231 -20.44 20.98 -36.30
CA GLY A 231 -19.98 21.82 -37.41
C GLY A 231 -20.46 21.27 -38.76
N ASP A 232 -20.00 21.87 -39.84
CA ASP A 232 -20.41 21.51 -41.21
C ASP A 232 -19.96 20.09 -41.60
N ASP A 233 -18.75 19.70 -41.17
CA ASP A 233 -18.18 18.35 -41.34
C ASP A 233 -18.59 17.35 -40.25
N CYS A 234 -19.74 17.59 -39.61
CA CYS A 234 -20.29 16.65 -38.63
C CYS A 234 -20.80 15.38 -39.33
N PHE A 235 -20.60 14.23 -38.69
CA PHE A 235 -21.11 12.94 -39.17
C PHE A 235 -22.64 12.89 -39.34
N VAL A 236 -23.38 13.78 -38.66
CA VAL A 236 -24.84 13.90 -38.77
C VAL A 236 -25.26 14.52 -40.11
N ASN A 237 -24.49 15.48 -40.63
CA ASN A 237 -24.88 16.31 -41.77
C ASN A 237 -24.58 15.68 -43.13
N ASN A 238 -23.52 14.88 -43.24
CA ASN A 238 -23.02 14.38 -44.53
C ASN A 238 -22.78 12.86 -44.52
N GLN A 239 -23.87 12.09 -44.59
CA GLN A 239 -23.87 10.63 -44.37
C GLN A 239 -23.60 9.76 -45.60
N ASP A 240 -23.78 10.31 -46.80
CA ASP A 240 -23.96 9.51 -48.03
C ASP A 240 -22.78 9.54 -49.01
N SER A 241 -21.77 10.40 -48.81
CA SER A 241 -20.50 10.31 -49.56
C SER A 241 -19.32 9.94 -48.63
N PRO A 242 -18.34 9.16 -49.12
CA PRO A 242 -17.09 9.00 -48.39
C PRO A 242 -16.38 10.38 -48.34
N PRO A 243 -15.84 10.78 -47.17
CA PRO A 243 -15.00 11.98 -47.10
C PRO A 243 -13.70 11.76 -47.89
N ASP A 244 -13.04 12.85 -48.31
CA ASP A 244 -11.66 12.78 -48.76
C ASP A 244 -10.76 12.56 -47.53
N ILE A 245 -10.20 11.36 -47.39
CA ILE A 245 -9.48 10.94 -46.18
C ILE A 245 -7.99 11.22 -46.35
N LEU A 246 -7.46 12.14 -45.54
CA LEU A 246 -6.02 12.42 -45.44
C LEU A 246 -5.49 11.91 -44.10
N TRP A 247 -5.41 10.58 -43.95
CA TRP A 247 -4.89 9.93 -42.74
C TRP A 247 -3.55 9.26 -43.04
N THR A 248 -2.55 9.58 -42.24
CA THR A 248 -1.28 8.85 -42.25
C THR A 248 -1.43 7.52 -41.52
N GLU A 249 -0.44 6.63 -41.66
CA GLU A 249 -0.36 5.41 -40.86
C GLU A 249 -0.33 5.71 -39.35
N THR A 250 0.38 6.76 -38.94
CA THR A 250 0.42 7.23 -37.55
C THR A 250 -0.94 7.74 -37.04
N ASP A 251 -1.74 8.40 -37.88
CA ASP A 251 -3.11 8.82 -37.52
C ASP A 251 -4.00 7.59 -37.28
N LEU A 252 -3.87 6.58 -38.14
CA LEU A 252 -4.63 5.32 -38.05
C LEU A 252 -4.26 4.53 -36.79
N GLU A 253 -2.98 4.43 -36.45
CA GLU A 253 -2.52 3.78 -35.22
C GLU A 253 -3.01 4.52 -33.98
N THR A 254 -2.88 5.85 -33.96
CA THR A 254 -3.39 6.71 -32.88
C THR A 254 -4.88 6.49 -32.66
N PHE A 255 -5.67 6.48 -33.75
CA PHE A 255 -7.11 6.25 -33.68
C PHE A 255 -7.46 4.84 -33.20
N LYS A 256 -6.76 3.80 -33.68
CA LYS A 256 -6.95 2.42 -33.19
C LYS A 256 -6.76 2.34 -31.67
N VAL A 257 -5.72 2.97 -31.13
CA VAL A 257 -5.48 3.02 -29.68
C VAL A 257 -6.61 3.72 -28.94
N ILE A 258 -7.06 4.91 -29.39
CA ILE A 258 -8.17 5.64 -28.75
C ILE A 258 -9.49 4.84 -28.83
N PHE A 259 -9.72 4.19 -29.97
CA PHE A 259 -10.91 3.39 -30.23
C PHE A 259 -10.99 2.14 -29.36
N GLU A 260 -9.86 1.45 -29.13
CA GLU A 260 -9.79 0.31 -28.21
C GLU A 260 -10.19 0.70 -26.78
N VAL A 261 -9.78 1.89 -26.32
CA VAL A 261 -10.09 2.35 -24.95
C VAL A 261 -11.53 2.83 -24.83
N THR A 262 -12.06 3.53 -25.84
CA THR A 262 -13.38 4.18 -25.76
C THR A 262 -14.23 4.03 -27.04
N PRO A 263 -14.68 2.81 -27.40
CA PRO A 263 -15.31 2.53 -28.70
C PRO A 263 -16.71 3.16 -28.89
N ASP A 264 -17.35 3.58 -27.79
CA ASP A 264 -18.68 4.17 -27.74
C ASP A 264 -18.67 5.71 -27.55
N THR A 265 -17.50 6.35 -27.50
CA THR A 265 -17.39 7.82 -27.47
C THR A 265 -18.00 8.43 -28.74
N MET A 266 -18.69 9.57 -28.61
CA MET A 266 -19.33 10.22 -29.76
C MET A 266 -18.27 10.60 -30.82
N PRO A 267 -18.56 10.43 -32.13
CA PRO A 267 -17.63 10.82 -33.18
C PRO A 267 -17.21 12.30 -33.14
N CYS A 268 -18.07 13.18 -32.60
CA CYS A 268 -17.74 14.58 -32.38
C CYS A 268 -16.62 14.77 -31.34
N ASP A 269 -16.65 14.00 -30.25
CA ASP A 269 -15.64 14.08 -29.19
C ASP A 269 -14.34 13.39 -29.65
N LEU A 270 -14.46 12.26 -30.36
CA LEU A 270 -13.31 11.59 -30.98
C LEU A 270 -12.62 12.48 -32.02
N ALA A 271 -13.35 13.34 -32.73
CA ALA A 271 -12.77 14.33 -33.65
C ALA A 271 -11.76 15.25 -32.95
N VAL A 272 -12.09 15.68 -31.72
CA VAL A 272 -11.20 16.52 -30.90
C VAL A 272 -9.98 15.73 -30.44
N LEU A 273 -10.17 14.50 -29.96
CA LEU A 273 -9.08 13.65 -29.49
C LEU A 273 -8.11 13.26 -30.62
N CYS A 274 -8.64 12.91 -31.79
CA CYS A 274 -7.86 12.50 -32.96
C CYS A 274 -7.33 13.69 -33.78
N ARG A 275 -7.81 14.91 -33.51
CA ARG A 275 -7.53 16.12 -34.31
C ARG A 275 -7.83 15.91 -35.81
N LYS A 276 -8.94 15.22 -36.10
CA LYS A 276 -9.43 14.92 -37.45
C LYS A 276 -10.89 15.34 -37.59
N PRO A 277 -11.37 15.70 -38.79
CA PRO A 277 -12.78 16.03 -39.00
C PRO A 277 -13.72 14.92 -38.52
N CYS A 278 -14.84 15.32 -37.92
CA CYS A 278 -15.79 14.41 -37.28
C CYS A 278 -16.32 13.33 -38.22
N ARG A 279 -16.63 13.72 -39.46
CA ARG A 279 -17.07 12.81 -40.51
C ARG A 279 -16.03 11.75 -40.88
N GLU A 280 -14.75 12.11 -40.94
CA GLU A 280 -13.65 11.18 -41.24
C GLU A 280 -13.49 10.16 -40.12
N VAL A 281 -13.52 10.61 -38.86
CA VAL A 281 -13.46 9.73 -37.69
C VAL A 281 -14.62 8.74 -37.68
N PHE A 282 -15.83 9.19 -37.99
CA PHE A 282 -17.00 8.31 -38.10
C PHE A 282 -16.87 7.30 -39.24
N HIS A 283 -16.31 7.71 -40.38
CA HIS A 283 -16.02 6.80 -41.49
C HIS A 283 -15.01 5.73 -41.06
N GLN A 284 -13.87 6.14 -40.50
CA GLN A 284 -12.79 5.23 -40.12
C GLN A 284 -13.22 4.22 -39.04
N ARG A 285 -14.06 4.66 -38.09
CA ARG A 285 -14.72 3.77 -37.12
C ARG A 285 -15.50 2.64 -37.81
N ASN A 286 -16.30 2.99 -38.81
CA ASN A 286 -17.13 2.02 -39.52
C ASN A 286 -16.28 1.05 -40.35
N VAL A 287 -15.15 1.50 -40.92
CA VAL A 287 -14.19 0.64 -41.64
C VAL A 287 -13.56 -0.39 -40.70
N ILE A 288 -13.11 0.03 -39.51
CA ILE A 288 -12.51 -0.88 -38.51
C ILE A 288 -13.53 -1.94 -38.07
N LEU A 289 -14.79 -1.56 -37.84
CA LEU A 289 -15.84 -2.52 -37.44
C LEU A 289 -16.30 -3.46 -38.55
N GLN A 290 -16.04 -3.12 -39.81
CA GLN A 290 -16.32 -3.97 -40.97
C GLN A 290 -15.15 -4.88 -41.33
N SER A 291 -13.96 -4.65 -40.77
CA SER A 291 -12.83 -5.54 -40.94
C SER A 291 -13.12 -6.87 -40.22
N PRO A 292 -12.98 -8.03 -40.90
CA PRO A 292 -13.19 -9.31 -40.25
C PRO A 292 -12.20 -9.47 -39.11
N ALA A 293 -12.70 -9.65 -37.89
CA ALA A 293 -11.87 -10.08 -36.77
C ALA A 293 -11.23 -11.43 -37.15
N GLU A 294 -9.92 -11.59 -36.90
CA GLU A 294 -9.33 -12.92 -37.03
C GLU A 294 -10.07 -13.88 -36.09
N PRO A 295 -10.50 -15.06 -36.59
CA PRO A 295 -11.21 -16.01 -35.76
C PRO A 295 -10.28 -16.51 -34.65
N VAL A 296 -10.49 -16.03 -33.43
CA VAL A 296 -9.92 -16.64 -32.23
C VAL A 296 -10.43 -18.08 -32.18
N PRO A 297 -9.55 -19.10 -32.06
CA PRO A 297 -9.97 -20.50 -32.07
C PRO A 297 -11.04 -20.73 -30.99
N ASP A 298 -12.21 -21.18 -31.43
CA ASP A 298 -13.37 -21.45 -30.60
C ASP A 298 -13.00 -22.59 -29.62
N SER A 299 -12.63 -22.20 -28.40
CA SER A 299 -12.36 -23.17 -27.34
C SER A 299 -13.65 -23.93 -27.05
N ALA A 300 -13.67 -25.19 -27.50
CA ALA A 300 -14.82 -26.07 -27.47
C ALA A 300 -15.59 -25.97 -26.14
N LYS A 301 -16.86 -25.54 -26.21
CA LYS A 301 -17.78 -25.48 -25.07
C LYS A 301 -18.02 -26.89 -24.52
N ARG A 302 -17.14 -27.35 -23.64
CA ARG A 302 -17.34 -28.59 -22.89
C ARG A 302 -18.22 -28.27 -21.69
N LYS A 303 -19.46 -28.78 -21.69
CA LYS A 303 -20.36 -28.75 -20.53
C LYS A 303 -19.81 -29.66 -19.43
N LEU A 304 -18.82 -29.20 -18.68
CA LEU A 304 -18.51 -29.78 -17.38
C LEU A 304 -19.66 -29.41 -16.43
N ARG A 305 -20.21 -30.42 -15.75
CA ARG A 305 -21.22 -30.20 -14.70
C ARG A 305 -20.61 -29.23 -13.67
N PRO A 306 -21.32 -28.15 -13.28
CA PRO A 306 -20.78 -27.24 -12.28
C PRO A 306 -20.58 -28.01 -10.98
N ARG A 307 -19.32 -28.25 -10.61
CA ARG A 307 -18.99 -28.51 -9.20
C ARG A 307 -19.47 -27.30 -8.42
N ALA A 308 -20.01 -27.54 -7.22
CA ALA A 308 -20.32 -26.46 -6.30
C ALA A 308 -19.07 -25.57 -6.16
N LEU A 309 -19.23 -24.26 -6.33
CA LEU A 309 -18.11 -23.34 -6.18
C LEU A 309 -17.79 -23.25 -4.69
N GLU A 310 -16.57 -23.64 -4.33
CA GLU A 310 -16.04 -23.47 -2.97
C GLU A 310 -15.31 -22.14 -2.86
N PHE A 311 -15.53 -21.45 -1.73
CA PHE A 311 -14.98 -20.14 -1.42
C PHE A 311 -14.42 -20.11 0.01
N SER A 312 -13.16 -19.73 0.16
CA SER A 312 -12.46 -19.55 1.44
C SER A 312 -12.39 -18.08 1.88
N ASP A 313 -12.62 -17.13 0.97
CA ASP A 313 -12.61 -15.68 1.22
C ASP A 313 -13.83 -15.15 1.98
N ILE A 314 -14.53 -16.06 2.67
CA ILE A 314 -15.62 -15.78 3.62
C ILE A 314 -15.11 -15.64 5.06
N ASP A 315 -13.89 -16.11 5.34
CA ASP A 315 -13.19 -15.93 6.61
C ASP A 315 -11.97 -15.05 6.38
N ALA A 316 -12.10 -13.75 6.68
CA ALA A 316 -11.05 -12.77 6.46
C ALA A 316 -9.81 -13.01 7.35
N ASN A 317 -9.89 -13.79 8.43
CA ASN A 317 -8.74 -14.02 9.30
C ASN A 317 -7.83 -15.15 8.81
N LYS A 318 -8.31 -16.00 7.88
CA LYS A 318 -7.57 -17.19 7.39
C LYS A 318 -7.34 -17.17 5.89
N PHE A 319 -7.79 -16.12 5.22
CA PHE A 319 -7.73 -16.01 3.78
C PHE A 319 -6.70 -14.96 3.38
N THR A 320 -5.80 -15.31 2.47
CA THR A 320 -4.91 -14.32 1.86
C THR A 320 -5.44 -13.97 0.48
N PRO A 321 -5.80 -12.70 0.20
CA PRO A 321 -6.21 -12.28 -1.13
C PRO A 321 -5.11 -12.56 -2.17
N ASN A 322 -5.48 -13.23 -3.26
CA ASN A 322 -4.58 -13.43 -4.40
C ASN A 322 -4.66 -12.24 -5.37
N LYS A 323 -3.60 -12.07 -6.16
CA LYS A 323 -3.57 -11.13 -7.29
C LYS A 323 -4.76 -11.36 -8.25
N PRO A 324 -5.32 -10.30 -8.85
CA PRO A 324 -6.40 -10.43 -9.83
C PRO A 324 -6.05 -11.41 -10.95
N CYS A 325 -6.97 -12.31 -11.32
CA CYS A 325 -6.65 -13.34 -12.31
C CYS A 325 -6.58 -12.77 -13.73
N HIS A 326 -5.59 -13.22 -14.49
CA HIS A 326 -5.46 -12.97 -15.93
C HIS A 326 -5.07 -14.29 -16.63
N HIS A 327 -5.96 -14.82 -17.46
CA HIS A 327 -5.75 -16.05 -18.20
C HIS A 327 -6.81 -16.17 -19.29
N ASP A 328 -6.54 -16.98 -20.30
CA ASP A 328 -7.53 -17.36 -21.30
C ASP A 328 -8.50 -18.41 -20.75
N GLY A 329 -9.72 -18.40 -21.27
CA GLY A 329 -10.77 -19.36 -20.87
C GLY A 329 -11.44 -19.06 -19.51
N PRO A 330 -12.23 -20.02 -18.98
CA PRO A 330 -12.97 -19.87 -17.74
C PRO A 330 -12.07 -19.91 -16.49
N CYS A 331 -12.55 -19.38 -15.36
CA CYS A 331 -11.81 -19.45 -14.10
C CYS A 331 -11.93 -20.84 -13.47
N ASP A 332 -11.08 -21.77 -13.90
CA ASP A 332 -10.99 -23.12 -13.38
C ASP A 332 -9.53 -23.59 -13.21
N SER A 333 -9.36 -24.86 -12.85
CA SER A 333 -8.05 -25.50 -12.71
C SER A 333 -7.29 -25.64 -14.03
N LEU A 334 -8.00 -25.78 -15.17
CA LEU A 334 -7.36 -25.98 -16.48
C LEU A 334 -6.71 -24.69 -16.95
N SER A 335 -7.38 -23.56 -16.76
CA SER A 335 -6.82 -22.23 -17.00
C SER A 335 -5.83 -21.78 -15.92
N ARG A 336 -5.54 -22.63 -14.91
CA ARG A 336 -4.68 -22.33 -13.76
C ARG A 336 -5.03 -20.99 -13.10
N CYS A 337 -6.33 -20.73 -12.94
CA CYS A 337 -6.81 -19.46 -12.42
C CYS A 337 -6.41 -19.30 -10.93
N ASN A 338 -5.67 -18.24 -10.60
CA ASN A 338 -5.28 -17.92 -9.22
C ASN A 338 -6.48 -17.87 -8.27
N CYS A 339 -7.60 -17.24 -8.68
CA CYS A 339 -8.81 -17.19 -7.86
C CYS A 339 -9.45 -18.57 -7.67
N PHE A 340 -9.34 -19.47 -8.65
CA PHE A 340 -9.84 -20.84 -8.49
C PHE A 340 -8.97 -21.64 -7.52
N LEU A 341 -7.65 -21.59 -7.71
CA LEU A 341 -6.68 -22.32 -6.89
C LEU A 341 -6.71 -21.85 -5.43
N ASN A 342 -6.83 -20.55 -5.22
CA ASN A 342 -6.94 -19.95 -3.89
C ASN A 342 -8.36 -20.06 -3.28
N LYS A 343 -9.30 -20.73 -3.96
CA LYS A 343 -10.72 -20.79 -3.57
C LYS A 343 -11.29 -19.40 -3.25
N ALA A 344 -10.93 -18.39 -4.02
CA ALA A 344 -11.39 -17.01 -3.83
C ALA A 344 -12.51 -16.65 -4.82
N HIS A 345 -13.36 -15.69 -4.45
CA HIS A 345 -14.18 -15.02 -5.45
C HIS A 345 -13.29 -14.24 -6.42
N CYS A 346 -13.65 -14.26 -7.70
CA CYS A 346 -13.06 -13.31 -8.64
C CYS A 346 -13.58 -11.92 -8.31
N GLN A 347 -12.65 -10.99 -8.14
CA GLN A 347 -12.98 -9.63 -7.75
C GLN A 347 -13.23 -8.74 -8.97
N ARG A 348 -13.63 -7.48 -8.76
CA ARG A 348 -13.87 -6.54 -9.88
C ARG A 348 -12.64 -6.44 -10.77
N ASN A 349 -11.46 -6.32 -10.14
CA ASN A 349 -10.18 -6.11 -10.81
C ASN A 349 -9.67 -7.37 -11.54
N CYS A 350 -10.30 -8.53 -11.36
CA CYS A 350 -9.96 -9.72 -12.16
C CYS A 350 -10.31 -9.52 -13.64
N HIS A 351 -9.58 -10.18 -14.53
CA HIS A 351 -9.70 -9.99 -15.98
C HIS A 351 -10.51 -11.07 -16.69
N CYS A 352 -11.00 -12.05 -15.95
CA CYS A 352 -11.98 -13.01 -16.44
C CYS A 352 -13.27 -12.33 -16.94
N THR A 353 -14.15 -13.07 -17.62
CA THR A 353 -15.38 -12.49 -18.19
C THR A 353 -16.30 -11.92 -17.10
N LEU A 354 -17.11 -10.89 -17.40
CA LEU A 354 -18.10 -10.35 -16.46
C LEU A 354 -19.19 -11.39 -16.11
N LYS A 355 -19.38 -12.37 -17.00
CA LYS A 355 -20.28 -13.52 -16.82
C LYS A 355 -19.63 -14.65 -15.98
N CYS A 356 -18.37 -14.51 -15.56
CA CYS A 356 -17.70 -15.50 -14.73
C CYS A 356 -18.56 -15.86 -13.50
N GLY A 357 -18.79 -17.16 -13.29
CA GLY A 357 -19.60 -17.66 -12.18
C GLY A 357 -18.97 -17.42 -10.81
N ARG A 358 -17.63 -17.29 -10.74
CA ARG A 358 -16.87 -17.06 -9.50
C ARG A 358 -16.84 -15.60 -9.05
N ARG A 359 -17.35 -14.65 -9.86
CA ARG A 359 -17.29 -13.23 -9.51
C ARG A 359 -18.17 -12.91 -8.31
N TRP A 360 -17.65 -12.12 -7.38
CA TRP A 360 -18.46 -11.54 -6.31
C TRP A 360 -19.59 -10.70 -6.91
N ARG A 361 -20.81 -10.87 -6.40
CA ARG A 361 -22.01 -10.24 -6.96
C ARG A 361 -22.47 -8.99 -6.21
N GLY A 362 -21.87 -8.69 -5.06
CA GLY A 362 -22.37 -7.67 -4.14
C GLY A 362 -23.65 -8.10 -3.43
N CYS A 363 -24.13 -7.24 -2.53
CA CYS A 363 -25.39 -7.45 -1.84
C CYS A 363 -26.59 -6.97 -2.66
N ARG A 364 -27.79 -7.47 -2.32
CA ARG A 364 -29.08 -6.98 -2.86
C ARG A 364 -29.90 -6.22 -1.82
N CYS A 365 -29.28 -5.83 -0.71
CA CYS A 365 -29.92 -5.05 0.34
C CYS A 365 -30.43 -3.72 -0.21
N ALA A 366 -31.54 -3.24 0.35
CA ALA A 366 -32.09 -1.92 0.05
C ALA A 366 -32.11 -1.09 1.33
N THR A 367 -31.88 0.21 1.20
CA THR A 367 -32.01 1.14 2.33
C THR A 367 -33.48 1.31 2.69
N SER A 368 -33.79 1.27 3.99
CA SER A 368 -35.12 1.57 4.51
C SER A 368 -35.21 3.06 4.89
N LYS A 369 -36.41 3.60 5.09
CA LYS A 369 -36.61 4.98 5.56
C LYS A 369 -36.27 5.17 7.06
N ALA A 370 -36.14 4.08 7.82
CA ALA A 370 -36.05 4.11 9.28
C ALA A 370 -34.65 3.74 9.82
N HIS A 371 -33.92 2.87 9.11
CA HIS A 371 -32.60 2.38 9.54
C HIS A 371 -31.65 2.23 8.35
N GLY A 372 -30.36 2.46 8.60
CA GLY A 372 -29.28 2.15 7.67
C GLY A 372 -29.26 0.67 7.28
N SER A 373 -28.74 0.36 6.08
CA SER A 373 -28.67 -1.02 5.57
C SER A 373 -27.29 -1.63 5.77
N CYS A 374 -27.22 -2.97 5.70
CA CYS A 374 -26.00 -3.78 5.72
C CYS A 374 -25.29 -3.91 7.08
N VAL A 375 -26.01 -3.78 8.20
CA VAL A 375 -25.44 -3.89 9.56
C VAL A 375 -25.54 -5.28 10.21
N SER A 376 -26.12 -6.26 9.52
CA SER A 376 -26.37 -7.60 10.06
C SER A 376 -26.05 -8.70 9.05
N ASP A 377 -26.04 -9.94 9.54
CA ASP A 377 -25.85 -11.18 8.80
C ASP A 377 -26.81 -11.37 7.59
N LYS A 378 -27.93 -10.66 7.58
CA LYS A 378 -28.85 -10.57 6.42
C LYS A 378 -28.19 -10.01 5.16
N CYS A 379 -27.09 -9.24 5.30
CA CYS A 379 -26.32 -8.75 4.18
C CYS A 379 -25.19 -9.73 3.82
N ALA A 380 -25.20 -10.18 2.56
CA ALA A 380 -24.16 -11.07 2.02
C ALA A 380 -22.73 -10.50 2.15
N CYS A 381 -22.56 -9.17 2.08
CA CYS A 381 -21.25 -8.53 2.31
C CYS A 381 -20.87 -8.60 3.79
N TYR A 382 -21.78 -8.21 4.67
CA TYR A 382 -21.51 -8.12 6.11
C TYR A 382 -21.16 -9.49 6.72
N ILE A 383 -21.93 -10.53 6.39
CA ILE A 383 -21.68 -11.91 6.88
C ILE A 383 -20.39 -12.50 6.33
N ALA A 384 -19.96 -12.07 5.14
CA ALA A 384 -18.69 -12.49 4.55
C ALA A 384 -17.49 -11.66 5.04
N HIS A 385 -17.67 -10.82 6.07
CA HIS A 385 -16.64 -9.91 6.56
C HIS A 385 -16.07 -8.96 5.50
N ARG A 386 -16.90 -8.59 4.50
CA ARG A 386 -16.53 -7.67 3.40
C ARG A 386 -17.29 -6.36 3.52
N GLU A 387 -16.63 -5.23 3.26
CA GLU A 387 -17.38 -4.01 2.98
C GLU A 387 -18.14 -4.12 1.65
N CYS A 388 -19.22 -3.36 1.53
CA CYS A 388 -20.00 -3.28 0.31
C CYS A 388 -19.18 -2.59 -0.78
N ASP A 389 -19.04 -3.25 -1.93
CA ASP A 389 -18.41 -2.66 -3.10
C ASP A 389 -19.32 -1.56 -3.71
N PRO A 390 -18.81 -0.34 -3.95
CA PRO A 390 -19.62 0.79 -4.44
C PRO A 390 -20.15 0.61 -5.87
N GLU A 391 -19.50 -0.21 -6.71
CA GLU A 391 -19.91 -0.45 -8.10
C GLU A 391 -20.82 -1.70 -8.23
N LEU A 392 -20.82 -2.60 -7.24
CA LEU A 392 -21.71 -3.78 -7.23
C LEU A 392 -22.95 -3.57 -6.34
N CYS A 393 -22.78 -2.96 -5.16
CA CYS A 393 -23.83 -2.84 -4.14
C CYS A 393 -24.68 -1.58 -4.34
N LEU A 394 -25.29 -1.44 -5.52
CA LEU A 394 -25.99 -0.23 -5.92
C LEU A 394 -27.29 0.00 -5.12
N LYS A 395 -28.02 -1.07 -4.79
CA LYS A 395 -29.33 -0.98 -4.11
C LYS A 395 -29.23 -0.54 -2.65
N CYS A 396 -28.14 -0.86 -1.97
CA CYS A 396 -27.90 -0.39 -0.60
C CYS A 396 -27.33 1.02 -0.57
N LYS A 397 -27.19 1.68 -1.73
CA LYS A 397 -26.64 3.02 -1.90
C LYS A 397 -25.17 3.14 -1.42
N CYS A 398 -24.35 2.11 -1.64
CA CYS A 398 -22.94 2.13 -1.24
C CYS A 398 -22.10 3.19 -1.99
N LYS A 399 -22.48 3.56 -3.22
CA LYS A 399 -21.76 4.61 -3.98
C LYS A 399 -22.02 6.04 -3.49
N LEU A 400 -23.15 6.30 -2.84
CA LEU A 400 -23.52 7.66 -2.44
C LEU A 400 -22.68 8.12 -1.25
N THR A 401 -21.82 9.12 -1.46
CA THR A 401 -21.11 9.86 -0.42
C THR A 401 -22.05 10.90 0.17
N GLY A 402 -21.99 11.12 1.49
CA GLY A 402 -22.93 11.95 2.26
C GLY A 402 -22.97 13.45 1.94
N LEU A 403 -22.48 13.88 0.77
CA LEU A 403 -22.51 15.28 0.33
C LEU A 403 -23.91 15.76 -0.10
N LEU A 404 -24.91 14.86 -0.21
CA LEU A 404 -26.23 15.19 -0.76
C LEU A 404 -27.42 14.76 0.11
N ASP A 405 -27.23 14.04 1.22
CA ASP A 405 -28.38 13.60 2.02
C ASP A 405 -28.03 13.57 3.52
N SER A 406 -28.61 14.51 4.27
CA SER A 406 -28.59 14.60 5.73
C SER A 406 -29.35 13.45 6.43
N THR A 407 -29.66 12.37 5.71
CA THR A 407 -30.48 11.27 6.20
C THR A 407 -29.62 10.01 6.36
N ASN A 408 -29.73 9.37 7.54
CA ASN A 408 -29.09 8.10 7.94
C ASN A 408 -29.43 6.87 7.05
N ASN A 409 -29.90 7.10 5.81
CA ASN A 409 -30.46 6.12 4.89
C ASN A 409 -29.44 5.66 3.84
N ILE A 410 -28.18 5.49 4.23
CA ILE A 410 -27.08 5.02 3.39
C ILE A 410 -26.56 3.64 3.86
N CYS A 411 -25.71 3.02 3.04
CA CYS A 411 -24.99 1.81 3.42
C CYS A 411 -24.09 2.08 4.63
N GLN A 412 -24.23 1.27 5.69
CA GLN A 412 -23.41 1.36 6.90
C GLN A 412 -22.23 0.36 6.90
N ASN A 413 -22.11 -0.44 5.84
CA ASN A 413 -21.02 -1.41 5.63
C ASN A 413 -20.03 -0.90 4.57
N SER A 414 -19.59 0.35 4.74
CA SER A 414 -18.66 1.03 3.83
C SER A 414 -17.92 2.16 4.56
N GLN A 415 -17.73 2.03 5.87
CA GLN A 415 -17.21 3.09 6.73
C GLN A 415 -15.70 3.24 6.53
N ILE A 416 -14.97 2.13 6.42
CA ILE A 416 -13.52 2.08 6.24
C ILE A 416 -13.13 2.67 4.87
N GLN A 417 -13.77 2.22 3.78
CA GLN A 417 -13.44 2.73 2.43
C GLN A 417 -13.82 4.20 2.22
N ARG A 418 -14.68 4.76 3.08
CA ARG A 418 -15.06 6.18 3.04
C ARG A 418 -14.28 7.05 4.03
N GLY A 419 -13.47 6.46 4.90
CA GLY A 419 -12.79 7.18 5.98
C GLY A 419 -13.77 7.84 6.96
N HIS A 420 -14.94 7.25 7.17
CA HIS A 420 -15.94 7.75 8.14
C HIS A 420 -15.58 7.30 9.57
N SER A 421 -14.36 7.61 10.03
CA SER A 421 -13.91 7.39 11.40
C SER A 421 -14.37 8.53 12.32
N LYS A 422 -14.27 8.32 13.63
CA LYS A 422 -14.54 9.33 14.65
C LYS A 422 -13.32 10.20 14.92
N GLY A 423 -13.54 11.38 15.49
CA GLY A 423 -12.46 12.20 16.06
C GLY A 423 -11.82 11.55 17.28
N LEU A 424 -10.49 11.55 17.34
CA LEU A 424 -9.69 10.91 18.40
C LEU A 424 -8.59 11.85 18.90
N ASP A 425 -8.33 11.81 20.21
CA ASP A 425 -7.21 12.46 20.89
C ASP A 425 -6.34 11.39 21.59
N VAL A 426 -5.05 11.69 21.77
CA VAL A 426 -4.13 10.87 22.60
C VAL A 426 -3.76 11.67 23.85
N LYS A 427 -3.99 11.07 25.02
CA LYS A 427 -3.75 11.68 26.34
C LYS A 427 -3.25 10.61 27.32
N GLU A 428 -2.87 11.01 28.52
CA GLU A 428 -2.63 10.07 29.62
C GLU A 428 -3.91 9.27 29.89
N GLY A 429 -3.79 7.94 29.85
CA GLY A 429 -4.84 6.97 30.03
C GLY A 429 -4.52 6.00 31.15
N THR A 430 -5.25 4.87 31.16
CA THR A 430 -5.18 3.91 32.28
C THR A 430 -3.84 3.17 32.35
N TRP A 431 -3.17 2.95 31.21
CA TRP A 431 -1.87 2.29 31.10
C TRP A 431 -0.98 3.12 30.17
N GLY A 432 -0.40 4.22 30.67
CA GLY A 432 0.40 5.13 29.84
C GLY A 432 -0.45 6.01 28.92
N LEU A 433 -0.11 6.08 27.63
CA LEU A 433 -0.89 6.88 26.68
C LEU A 433 -2.10 6.09 26.19
N GLY A 434 -3.26 6.74 26.16
CA GLY A 434 -4.54 6.19 25.73
C GLY A 434 -5.21 7.02 24.64
N THR A 435 -6.07 6.36 23.86
CA THR A 435 -6.90 6.99 22.83
C THR A 435 -8.27 7.37 23.40
N PHE A 436 -8.69 8.61 23.23
CA PHE A 436 -9.96 9.14 23.70
C PHE A 436 -10.81 9.64 22.52
N ILE A 437 -12.09 9.32 22.53
CA ILE A 437 -13.00 9.77 21.47
C ILE A 437 -13.46 11.22 21.72
N THR A 438 -13.47 12.06 20.71
CA THR A 438 -13.83 13.49 20.87
C THR A 438 -15.29 13.80 20.55
N GLU A 439 -16.03 12.82 20.04
CA GLU A 439 -17.45 12.91 19.68
C GLU A 439 -18.19 11.61 20.07
N PRO A 440 -19.52 11.61 20.23
CA PRO A 440 -20.24 10.38 20.57
C PRO A 440 -20.25 9.36 19.41
N ALA A 441 -20.24 8.08 19.77
CA ALA A 441 -20.38 6.97 18.83
C ALA A 441 -21.55 6.06 19.23
N LYS A 442 -22.23 5.49 18.23
CA LYS A 442 -23.26 4.47 18.42
C LYS A 442 -22.67 3.08 18.27
N GLU A 443 -23.32 2.08 18.87
CA GLU A 443 -22.97 0.68 18.61
C GLU A 443 -22.88 0.41 17.10
N GLY A 444 -21.75 -0.18 16.66
CA GLY A 444 -21.47 -0.48 15.25
C GLY A 444 -20.82 0.64 14.45
N ASP A 445 -20.66 1.84 15.00
CA ASP A 445 -19.87 2.91 14.36
C ASP A 445 -18.38 2.51 14.26
N LEU A 446 -17.75 2.87 13.15
CA LEU A 446 -16.29 2.82 13.00
C LEU A 446 -15.67 3.94 13.82
N ILE A 447 -14.88 3.56 14.83
CA ILE A 447 -14.09 4.50 15.63
C ILE A 447 -12.87 4.96 14.86
N ALA A 448 -12.08 4.01 14.36
CA ALA A 448 -10.89 4.28 13.56
C ALA A 448 -10.54 3.05 12.70
N GLU A 449 -9.82 3.28 11.61
CA GLU A 449 -9.01 2.22 11.01
C GLU A 449 -7.70 2.10 11.78
N TYR A 450 -7.26 0.88 12.06
CA TYR A 450 -5.93 0.62 12.60
C TYR A 450 -4.97 0.43 11.42
N VAL A 451 -4.01 1.36 11.28
CA VAL A 451 -3.12 1.46 10.11
C VAL A 451 -1.65 1.38 10.53
N GLY A 452 -0.82 0.78 9.67
CA GLY A 452 0.60 0.57 9.91
C GLY A 452 1.31 0.05 8.66
N GLU A 453 2.50 -0.51 8.84
CA GLU A 453 3.21 -1.26 7.80
C GLU A 453 2.55 -2.63 7.62
N ILE A 454 2.24 -3.01 6.39
CA ILE A 454 1.86 -4.37 6.04
C ILE A 454 3.17 -5.12 5.79
N ILE A 455 3.45 -6.07 6.67
CA ILE A 455 4.66 -6.90 6.65
C ILE A 455 4.29 -8.36 6.43
N TYR A 456 5.26 -9.18 6.02
CA TYR A 456 5.06 -10.63 6.01
C TYR A 456 5.03 -11.17 7.43
N GLU A 457 4.29 -12.26 7.64
CA GLU A 457 4.18 -12.88 8.96
C GLU A 457 5.54 -13.34 9.52
N ALA A 458 6.46 -13.76 8.64
CA ALA A 458 7.82 -14.13 9.06
C ALA A 458 8.63 -12.95 9.62
N THR A 459 8.41 -11.73 9.11
CA THR A 459 9.08 -10.49 9.55
C THR A 459 8.70 -10.11 10.98
N THR A 460 7.62 -10.68 11.51
CA THR A 460 7.19 -10.44 12.90
C THR A 460 8.23 -10.96 13.91
N GLU A 461 8.96 -12.02 13.56
CA GLU A 461 9.94 -12.68 14.44
C GLU A 461 11.14 -11.76 14.70
N SER A 462 11.73 -11.18 13.65
CA SER A 462 12.88 -10.27 13.77
C SER A 462 12.53 -8.97 14.48
N ARG A 463 11.25 -8.56 14.49
CA ARG A 463 10.80 -7.36 15.21
C ARG A 463 10.41 -7.63 16.68
N GLN A 464 10.21 -8.90 17.04
CA GLN A 464 9.61 -9.27 18.32
C GLN A 464 10.51 -8.93 19.51
N ASP A 465 11.82 -9.09 19.40
CA ASP A 465 12.73 -8.92 20.53
C ASP A 465 12.86 -7.46 20.94
N VAL A 466 12.90 -6.57 19.95
CA VAL A 466 12.84 -5.12 20.16
C VAL A 466 11.51 -4.72 20.81
N ALA A 467 10.38 -5.28 20.35
CA ALA A 467 9.07 -5.02 20.92
C ALA A 467 8.94 -5.50 22.38
N LYS A 468 9.43 -6.72 22.66
CA LYS A 468 9.47 -7.30 24.02
C LYS A 468 10.32 -6.45 24.95
N TYR A 469 11.53 -6.06 24.52
CA TYR A 469 12.45 -5.27 25.33
C TYR A 469 11.85 -3.90 25.68
N ARG A 470 11.16 -3.26 24.74
CA ARG A 470 10.45 -1.99 24.95
C ARG A 470 9.15 -2.13 25.76
N GLY A 471 8.66 -3.35 25.99
CA GLY A 471 7.37 -3.61 26.62
C GLY A 471 6.18 -3.09 25.81
N ARG A 472 6.30 -2.98 24.48
CA ARG A 472 5.26 -2.41 23.60
C ARG A 472 5.15 -3.21 22.31
N ASN A 473 3.93 -3.61 21.98
CA ASN A 473 3.64 -4.35 20.76
C ASN A 473 2.48 -3.70 20.02
N TYR A 474 2.74 -3.26 18.80
CA TYR A 474 1.76 -2.64 17.91
C TYR A 474 1.36 -3.54 16.73
N LEU A 475 1.71 -4.82 16.82
CA LEU A 475 1.50 -5.82 15.80
C LEU A 475 0.07 -6.38 15.84
N PHE A 476 -0.54 -6.49 14.68
CA PHE A 476 -1.88 -7.03 14.50
C PHE A 476 -1.89 -8.00 13.32
N GLY A 477 -2.13 -9.29 13.58
CA GLY A 477 -2.23 -10.30 12.53
C GLY A 477 -3.40 -10.06 11.59
N LEU A 478 -3.15 -10.02 10.28
CA LEU A 478 -4.21 -9.85 9.26
C LEU A 478 -4.70 -11.19 8.71
N ASN A 479 -3.78 -12.11 8.45
CA ASN A 479 -4.03 -13.49 7.99
C ASN A 479 -2.75 -14.33 8.14
N ASP A 480 -2.78 -15.59 7.73
CA ASP A 480 -1.65 -16.53 7.84
C ASP A 480 -0.35 -16.10 7.14
N THR A 481 -0.37 -15.03 6.34
CA THR A 481 0.79 -14.58 5.53
C THR A 481 1.21 -13.14 5.78
N LEU A 482 0.34 -12.33 6.36
CA LEU A 482 0.53 -10.89 6.50
C LEU A 482 0.13 -10.43 7.90
N SER A 483 0.95 -9.53 8.42
CA SER A 483 0.72 -8.81 9.67
C SER A 483 0.75 -7.31 9.42
N LEU A 484 0.16 -6.54 10.33
CA LEU A 484 0.19 -5.10 10.32
C LEU A 484 0.94 -4.59 11.56
N ASP A 485 2.00 -3.82 11.35
CA ASP A 485 2.82 -3.27 12.43
C ASP A 485 2.72 -1.74 12.46
N SER A 486 2.20 -1.19 13.55
CA SER A 486 2.07 0.26 13.74
C SER A 486 3.23 0.88 14.56
N THR A 487 4.39 0.23 14.64
CA THR A 487 5.55 0.70 15.39
C THR A 487 6.13 1.99 14.80
N TYR A 488 6.42 2.01 13.49
CA TYR A 488 7.13 3.11 12.83
C TYR A 488 6.21 4.09 12.10
N VAL A 489 5.08 3.60 11.58
CA VAL A 489 4.05 4.42 10.92
C VAL A 489 2.68 4.02 11.45
N GLY A 490 1.77 4.98 11.63
CA GLY A 490 0.45 4.68 12.15
C GLY A 490 -0.43 5.90 12.37
N ASN A 491 -1.48 5.73 13.16
CA ASN A 491 -2.37 6.80 13.59
C ASN A 491 -2.68 6.70 15.10
N ALA A 492 -3.58 7.55 15.61
CA ALA A 492 -3.95 7.56 17.03
C ALA A 492 -4.52 6.23 17.55
N ALA A 493 -4.97 5.31 16.68
CA ALA A 493 -5.53 4.01 17.09
C ALA A 493 -4.46 3.08 17.68
N ARG A 494 -3.16 3.31 17.43
CA ARG A 494 -2.07 2.53 18.03
C ARG A 494 -1.97 2.68 19.55
N PHE A 495 -2.54 3.75 20.11
CA PHE A 495 -2.59 4.03 21.56
C PHE A 495 -3.85 3.49 22.23
N ILE A 496 -4.69 2.73 21.52
CA ILE A 496 -5.86 2.10 22.12
C ILE A 496 -5.39 1.01 23.07
N ASN A 497 -5.65 1.19 24.36
CA ASN A 497 -5.17 0.29 25.38
C ASN A 497 -5.93 -1.04 25.42
N HIS A 498 -5.24 -2.06 25.94
CA HIS A 498 -5.81 -3.35 26.24
C HIS A 498 -6.75 -3.29 27.43
N CYS A 499 -7.92 -3.94 27.33
CA CYS A 499 -8.72 -4.32 28.48
C CYS A 499 -9.02 -5.83 28.46
N ALA A 500 -8.68 -6.51 29.56
CA ALA A 500 -8.90 -7.95 29.71
C ALA A 500 -10.38 -8.31 29.94
N ASP A 501 -11.23 -7.32 30.21
CA ASP A 501 -12.66 -7.53 30.42
C ASP A 501 -13.37 -7.91 29.11
N THR A 502 -13.90 -9.12 29.06
CA THR A 502 -14.68 -9.65 27.93
C THR A 502 -16.19 -9.42 28.08
N SER A 503 -16.64 -8.85 29.20
CA SER A 503 -18.07 -8.61 29.45
C SER A 503 -18.66 -7.46 28.63
N GLY A 504 -17.81 -6.70 27.92
CA GLY A 504 -18.19 -5.52 27.13
C GLY A 504 -18.41 -4.26 27.98
N SER A 505 -18.34 -4.36 29.31
CA SER A 505 -18.55 -3.22 30.21
C SER A 505 -17.37 -2.24 30.19
N LEU A 506 -16.13 -2.73 30.07
CA LEU A 506 -14.92 -1.90 29.98
C LEU A 506 -14.28 -1.90 28.59
N SER A 507 -14.22 -3.04 27.90
CA SER A 507 -13.85 -3.07 26.48
C SER A 507 -15.04 -2.57 25.66
N ASN A 508 -15.06 -1.28 25.33
CA ASN A 508 -16.14 -0.62 24.60
C ASN A 508 -16.02 -0.77 23.07
N CYS A 509 -14.88 -1.26 22.58
CA CYS A 509 -14.60 -1.47 21.16
C CYS A 509 -14.05 -2.86 20.85
N ARG A 510 -14.14 -3.25 19.57
CA ARG A 510 -13.51 -4.45 19.01
C ARG A 510 -12.78 -4.15 17.71
N ALA A 511 -11.65 -4.80 17.51
CA ALA A 511 -10.99 -4.85 16.21
C ALA A 511 -11.64 -5.90 15.30
N CYS A 512 -11.78 -5.59 14.02
CA CYS A 512 -12.34 -6.49 13.02
C CYS A 512 -11.55 -6.37 11.71
N VAL A 513 -10.95 -7.48 11.26
CA VAL A 513 -10.41 -7.58 9.90
C VAL A 513 -11.59 -7.60 8.92
N ARG A 514 -11.56 -6.73 7.93
CA ARG A 514 -12.54 -6.62 6.85
C ARG A 514 -11.84 -6.65 5.51
N LEU A 515 -12.44 -7.34 4.55
CA LEU A 515 -12.03 -7.27 3.15
C LEU A 515 -12.71 -6.06 2.49
N VAL A 516 -11.93 -5.06 2.13
CA VAL A 516 -12.37 -3.76 1.64
C VAL A 516 -11.74 -3.50 0.28
N ASN A 517 -12.53 -3.55 -0.80
CA ASN A 517 -12.02 -3.45 -2.18
C ASN A 517 -10.79 -4.35 -2.43
N ASP A 518 -10.88 -5.60 -1.98
CA ASP A 518 -9.84 -6.64 -2.13
C ASP A 518 -8.60 -6.49 -1.22
N GLU A 519 -8.63 -5.57 -0.26
CA GLU A 519 -7.58 -5.39 0.76
C GLU A 519 -8.06 -5.84 2.14
N HIS A 520 -7.19 -6.47 2.93
CA HIS A 520 -7.45 -6.66 4.36
C HIS A 520 -7.15 -5.36 5.11
N ARG A 521 -8.15 -4.87 5.84
CA ARG A 521 -8.05 -3.66 6.67
C ARG A 521 -8.65 -3.93 8.04
N ILE A 522 -8.10 -3.30 9.07
CA ILE A 522 -8.56 -3.46 10.44
C ILE A 522 -9.42 -2.25 10.79
N GLY A 523 -10.71 -2.48 11.05
CA GLY A 523 -11.57 -1.46 11.64
C GLY A 523 -11.76 -1.69 13.13
N ILE A 524 -11.68 -0.62 13.92
CA ILE A 524 -12.06 -0.59 15.32
C ILE A 524 -13.51 -0.11 15.40
N TYR A 525 -14.41 -0.96 15.91
CA TYR A 525 -15.84 -0.69 15.96
C TYR A 525 -16.34 -0.61 17.39
N ALA A 526 -17.26 0.33 17.64
CA ALA A 526 -17.98 0.42 18.91
C ALA A 526 -18.85 -0.83 19.15
N MET A 527 -18.78 -1.40 20.35
CA MET A 527 -19.66 -2.50 20.79
C MET A 527 -20.87 -2.02 21.58
N GLN A 528 -20.91 -0.74 21.93
CA GLN A 528 -21.99 -0.07 22.64
C GLN A 528 -21.98 1.42 22.30
N ASP A 529 -22.94 2.18 22.79
CA ASP A 529 -22.91 3.64 22.70
C ASP A 529 -21.76 4.20 23.58
N ILE A 530 -20.95 5.09 23.02
CA ILE A 530 -19.77 5.69 23.67
C ILE A 530 -19.95 7.21 23.71
N LYS A 531 -19.61 7.85 24.84
CA LYS A 531 -19.71 9.31 25.00
C LYS A 531 -18.41 9.98 24.57
N ALA A 532 -18.52 11.23 24.14
CA ALA A 532 -17.35 12.07 23.93
C ALA A 532 -16.56 12.19 25.24
N GLY A 533 -15.24 12.01 25.15
CA GLY A 533 -14.31 12.02 26.27
C GLY A 533 -14.02 10.64 26.88
N ASP A 534 -14.71 9.58 26.48
CA ASP A 534 -14.42 8.23 26.97
C ASP A 534 -13.11 7.68 26.38
N GLU A 535 -12.33 6.93 27.18
CA GLU A 535 -11.18 6.16 26.70
C GLU A 535 -11.67 4.99 25.85
N ILE A 536 -11.03 4.76 24.71
CA ILE A 536 -11.30 3.64 23.82
C ILE A 536 -10.43 2.47 24.22
N LEU A 537 -11.07 1.32 24.48
CA LEU A 537 -10.43 0.11 24.98
C LEU A 537 -10.86 -1.11 24.15
N ILE A 538 -9.88 -1.96 23.82
CA ILE A 538 -10.12 -3.21 23.09
C ILE A 538 -9.52 -4.39 23.83
N ASN A 539 -10.10 -5.57 23.63
CA ASN A 539 -9.47 -6.81 24.03
C ASN A 539 -8.47 -7.26 22.95
N TYR A 540 -7.19 -7.42 23.30
CA TYR A 540 -6.13 -7.84 22.38
C TYR A 540 -6.16 -9.35 22.10
N GLY A 541 -6.95 -10.10 22.87
CA GLY A 541 -7.04 -11.55 22.77
C GLY A 541 -5.91 -12.28 23.52
N PRO A 542 -6.06 -13.60 23.68
CA PRO A 542 -5.13 -14.41 24.46
C PRO A 542 -3.76 -14.56 23.79
N SER A 543 -3.69 -14.54 22.46
CA SER A 543 -2.46 -14.71 21.69
C SER A 543 -1.50 -13.53 21.80
N PHE A 544 -1.99 -12.32 22.12
CA PHE A 544 -1.12 -11.14 22.28
C PHE A 544 -0.11 -11.30 23.43
N PHE A 545 -0.52 -12.02 24.49
CA PHE A 545 0.31 -12.26 25.67
C PHE A 545 1.11 -13.55 25.57
N LEU A 546 1.27 -14.14 24.39
CA LEU A 546 2.03 -15.37 24.20
C LEU A 546 3.30 -15.11 23.37
N ASP A 547 4.40 -15.78 23.69
CA ASP A 547 5.58 -15.88 22.83
C ASP A 547 5.36 -16.94 21.72
N ASN A 548 6.32 -17.07 20.80
CA ASN A 548 6.26 -18.04 19.70
C ASN A 548 6.22 -19.52 20.17
N ASN A 549 6.55 -19.77 21.45
CA ASN A 549 6.49 -21.08 22.09
C ASN A 549 5.19 -21.29 22.88
N GLY A 550 4.27 -20.32 22.88
CA GLY A 550 3.00 -20.38 23.60
C GLY A 550 3.10 -20.10 25.11
N ASN A 551 4.22 -19.56 25.60
CA ASN A 551 4.39 -19.13 26.99
C ASN A 551 3.91 -17.70 27.17
N LYS A 552 3.51 -17.33 28.39
CA LYS A 552 3.13 -15.94 28.69
C LYS A 552 4.30 -14.98 28.45
N SER A 553 4.15 -14.05 27.52
CA SER A 553 5.11 -12.98 27.25
C SER A 553 5.10 -11.97 28.40
N VAL A 554 6.27 -11.40 28.73
CA VAL A 554 6.44 -10.32 29.71
C VAL A 554 6.05 -8.97 29.09
N MET A 555 5.00 -8.95 28.26
CA MET A 555 4.42 -7.70 27.76
C MET A 555 3.69 -7.05 28.93
N LEU A 556 4.42 -6.25 29.71
CA LEU A 556 3.83 -5.38 30.71
C LEU A 556 2.90 -4.42 29.96
N SER A 557 1.61 -4.44 30.29
CA SER A 557 0.70 -3.36 29.91
C SER A 557 1.35 -2.05 30.35
N GLN A 558 1.75 -1.20 29.40
CA GLN A 558 2.33 0.14 29.58
C GLN A 558 2.34 0.59 31.06
N GLN A 559 3.40 0.23 31.80
CA GLN A 559 3.61 0.66 33.19
C GLN A 559 4.42 1.94 33.22
#